data_AF-A0A8J4H401-F1
#
_entry.id   AF-A0A8J4H401-F1
#
_cell.length_a   1.000
_cell.length_b   1.000
_cell.length_c   1.000
_cell.angle_alpha   90.00
_cell.angle_beta   90.00
_cell.angle_gamma   90.00
#
_symmetry.space_group_name_H-M   'P 1'
#
loop_
_entity.id
_entity.type
_entity.pdbx_description
1 polymer ?
#
loop_
_entity_poly.entity_id
_entity_poly.type
_entity_poly.pdbx_seq_one_letter_code
_entity_poly.pdbx_strand_id
1 'polypeptide(L)'
;MDIPDLNLFMMCASFNTTAARTMPPGFHIRTCRKNELDIWKDIHFDDPHTAAQYRDFMTKYFEDVYASKGDLFYETCLFVCNTEDEPIGTCFIWKAYNQVQTLHWFKVVKAYEGRGIGRALLSIVLQRLKKEDYPVYLHTQPSSFRAIKLYADFGFCLLSDPVIGGRQNDLEACLPILEQHMPEEDFRKLQVCKAPQAFLDAVRSSEVHEF
;
A
#
# COMPACT_ATOMS: atom_id res chain seq x y z
N MET A 1 8.18 9.26 21.09
CA MET A 1 7.87 7.86 21.47
C MET A 1 7.65 7.15 20.17
N ASP A 2 8.38 6.07 19.91
CA ASP A 2 8.25 5.34 18.66
C ASP A 2 6.89 4.63 18.61
N ILE A 3 6.21 4.72 17.46
CA ILE A 3 4.94 4.04 17.25
C ILE A 3 5.24 2.54 17.10
N PRO A 4 4.58 1.64 17.86
CA PRO A 4 4.84 0.20 17.78
C PRO A 4 4.52 -0.37 16.40
N ASP A 5 5.24 -1.44 16.04
CA ASP A 5 4.95 -2.23 14.84
C ASP A 5 3.73 -3.11 15.11
N LEU A 6 2.58 -2.67 14.61
CA LEU A 6 1.27 -3.30 14.76
C LEU A 6 0.63 -3.47 13.38
N ASN A 7 -0.18 -4.51 13.24
CA ASN A 7 -0.81 -4.84 11.97
C ASN A 7 -2.17 -4.16 11.86
N LEU A 8 -2.38 -3.46 10.76
CA LEU A 8 -3.65 -2.85 10.43
C LEU A 8 -4.03 -3.19 8.99
N PHE A 9 -5.30 -3.50 8.75
CA PHE A 9 -5.77 -3.86 7.42
C PHE A 9 -6.92 -2.95 7.00
N MET A 10 -6.96 -2.61 5.71
CA MET A 10 -8.02 -1.79 5.14
C MET A 10 -8.59 -2.42 3.87
N MET A 11 -9.85 -2.08 3.59
CA MET A 11 -10.57 -2.50 2.40
C MET A 11 -11.27 -1.31 1.76
N CYS A 12 -11.17 -1.19 0.44
CA CYS A 12 -11.94 -0.26 -0.37
C CYS A 12 -12.98 -1.04 -1.17
N ALA A 13 -14.27 -0.82 -0.90
CA ALA A 13 -15.36 -1.46 -1.65
C ALA A 13 -15.65 -0.73 -2.98
N SER A 14 -15.34 0.56 -3.05
CA SER A 14 -15.46 1.37 -4.26
C SER A 14 -14.59 2.62 -4.17
N PHE A 15 -14.02 3.02 -5.30
CA PHE A 15 -13.16 4.19 -5.37
C PHE A 15 -13.94 5.51 -5.27
N ASN A 16 -13.59 6.33 -4.27
CA ASN A 16 -14.06 7.70 -4.16
C ASN A 16 -13.33 8.63 -5.14
N THR A 17 -13.94 8.86 -6.29
CA THR A 17 -13.37 9.70 -7.37
C THR A 17 -13.14 11.16 -6.97
N THR A 18 -13.84 11.67 -5.93
CA THR A 18 -13.66 13.06 -5.46
C THR A 18 -12.31 13.30 -4.79
N ALA A 19 -11.68 12.24 -4.27
CA ALA A 19 -10.35 12.26 -3.67
C ALA A 19 -9.22 12.28 -4.71
N ALA A 20 -9.54 12.00 -5.98
CA ALA A 20 -8.58 11.86 -7.06
C ALA A 20 -7.90 13.19 -7.36
N ARG A 21 -6.59 13.14 -7.63
CA ARG A 21 -5.80 14.29 -8.09
C ARG A 21 -4.86 13.85 -9.20
N THR A 22 -4.53 14.80 -10.08
CA THR A 22 -3.51 14.60 -11.12
C THR A 22 -2.11 14.70 -10.52
N MET A 23 -1.13 14.13 -11.22
CA MET A 23 0.28 14.27 -10.83
C MET A 23 0.70 15.75 -10.85
N PRO A 24 1.35 16.26 -9.79
CA PRO A 24 1.93 17.59 -9.81
C PRO A 24 2.98 17.75 -10.92
N PRO A 25 3.21 18.97 -11.43
CA PRO A 25 4.25 19.21 -12.43
C PRO A 25 5.64 18.86 -11.87
N GLY A 26 6.55 18.45 -12.78
CA GLY A 26 7.91 18.03 -12.41
C GLY A 26 8.03 16.55 -12.01
N PHE A 27 6.96 15.78 -12.15
CA PHE A 27 6.94 14.34 -11.91
C PHE A 27 6.25 13.60 -13.07
N HIS A 28 6.71 12.39 -13.37
CA HIS A 28 6.07 11.48 -14.30
C HIS A 28 5.94 10.08 -13.72
N ILE A 29 5.13 9.25 -14.36
CA ILE A 29 4.95 7.84 -13.98
C ILE A 29 5.41 6.95 -15.12
N ARG A 30 6.08 5.88 -14.74
CA ARG A 30 6.43 4.76 -15.62
C ARG A 30 6.41 3.48 -14.80
N THR A 31 6.49 2.34 -15.48
CA THR A 31 6.71 1.08 -14.80
C THR A 31 8.17 0.93 -14.35
N CYS A 32 8.38 0.10 -13.32
CA CYS A 32 9.68 -0.39 -12.90
C CYS A 32 10.30 -1.21 -14.05
N ARG A 33 11.57 -0.92 -14.38
CA ARG A 33 12.29 -1.65 -15.42
C ARG A 33 12.96 -2.89 -14.82
N LYS A 34 13.23 -3.89 -15.66
CA LYS A 34 13.86 -5.16 -15.23
C LYS A 34 15.19 -4.98 -14.49
N ASN A 35 15.97 -3.96 -14.85
CA ASN A 35 17.23 -3.63 -14.20
C ASN A 35 17.10 -2.72 -12.96
N GLU A 36 15.87 -2.38 -12.54
CA GLU A 36 15.59 -1.47 -11.42
C GLU A 36 14.98 -2.20 -10.21
N LEU A 37 14.98 -3.54 -10.22
CA LEU A 37 14.45 -4.34 -9.10
C LEU A 37 15.09 -3.96 -7.76
N ASP A 38 16.39 -3.70 -7.76
CA ASP A 38 17.10 -3.30 -6.54
C ASP A 38 16.67 -1.91 -6.03
N ILE A 39 16.32 -0.99 -6.92
CA ILE A 39 15.74 0.30 -6.53
C ILE A 39 14.38 0.07 -5.88
N TRP A 40 13.56 -0.82 -6.44
CA TRP A 40 12.26 -1.18 -5.85
C TRP A 40 12.44 -1.81 -4.46
N LYS A 41 13.43 -2.67 -4.25
CA LYS A 41 13.70 -3.27 -2.93
C LYS A 41 14.08 -2.20 -1.89
N ASP A 42 14.84 -1.18 -2.28
CA ASP A 42 15.41 -0.20 -1.36
C ASP A 42 14.46 0.96 -1.02
N ILE A 43 13.61 1.38 -1.96
CA ILE A 43 12.84 2.64 -1.87
C ILE A 43 11.92 2.73 -0.64
N HIS A 44 11.58 1.59 -0.03
CA HIS A 44 10.71 1.49 1.13
C HIS A 44 11.33 2.02 2.43
N PHE A 45 12.66 2.06 2.48
CA PHE A 45 13.43 2.44 3.65
C PHE A 45 13.96 3.87 3.52
N ASP A 46 13.98 4.60 4.63
CA ASP A 46 14.35 6.02 4.62
C ASP A 46 15.87 6.25 4.49
N ASP A 47 16.67 5.22 4.73
CA ASP A 47 18.13 5.29 4.66
C ASP A 47 18.76 4.00 4.07
N PRO A 48 19.94 4.11 3.44
CA PRO A 48 20.60 2.96 2.80
C PRO A 48 21.03 1.84 3.76
N HIS A 49 21.31 2.17 5.03
CA HIS A 49 21.75 1.17 6.00
C HIS A 49 20.59 0.24 6.36
N THR A 50 19.42 0.81 6.66
CA THR A 50 18.20 0.05 6.87
C THR A 50 17.82 -0.73 5.60
N ALA A 51 17.88 -0.12 4.41
CA ALA A 51 17.61 -0.82 3.16
C ALA A 51 18.48 -2.08 2.98
N ALA A 52 19.78 -1.98 3.27
CA ALA A 52 20.69 -3.11 3.20
C ALA A 52 20.32 -4.23 4.19
N GLN A 53 19.87 -3.90 5.40
CA GLN A 53 19.45 -4.89 6.40
C GLN A 53 18.21 -5.69 5.97
N TYR A 54 17.30 -5.07 5.23
CA TYR A 54 16.06 -5.71 4.76
C TYR A 54 16.17 -6.27 3.34
N ARG A 55 17.33 -6.17 2.67
CA ARG A 55 17.48 -6.55 1.27
C ARG A 55 17.21 -8.04 1.02
N ASP A 56 17.62 -8.91 1.94
CA ASP A 56 17.36 -10.35 1.85
C ASP A 56 15.87 -10.65 2.02
N PHE A 57 15.19 -9.97 2.95
CA PHE A 57 13.75 -10.08 3.13
C PHE A 57 13.00 -9.64 1.86
N MET A 58 13.34 -8.48 1.28
CA MET A 58 12.72 -7.98 0.06
C MET A 58 12.97 -8.90 -1.14
N THR A 59 14.16 -9.51 -1.21
CA THR A 59 14.50 -10.49 -2.26
C THR A 59 13.65 -11.75 -2.12
N LYS A 60 13.57 -12.32 -0.91
CA LYS A 60 12.73 -13.47 -0.63
C LYS A 60 11.25 -13.18 -0.92
N TYR A 61 10.75 -12.03 -0.50
CA TYR A 61 9.36 -11.63 -0.78
C TYR A 61 9.11 -11.56 -2.30
N PHE A 62 10.03 -10.97 -3.06
CA PHE A 62 9.91 -10.93 -4.52
C PHE A 62 9.89 -12.32 -5.14
N GLU A 63 10.77 -13.22 -4.68
CA GLU A 63 10.84 -14.60 -5.15
C GLU A 63 9.55 -15.38 -4.86
N ASP A 64 9.04 -15.27 -3.63
CA ASP A 64 7.85 -15.99 -3.18
C ASP A 64 6.56 -15.47 -3.84
N VAL A 65 6.44 -14.15 -4.06
CA VAL A 65 5.18 -13.51 -4.46
C VAL A 65 5.14 -13.13 -5.95
N TYR A 66 6.25 -12.65 -6.52
CA TYR A 66 6.27 -12.03 -7.84
C TYR A 66 7.03 -12.81 -8.90
N ALA A 67 8.08 -13.54 -8.55
CA ALA A 67 9.01 -14.11 -9.54
C ALA A 67 8.33 -15.07 -10.53
N SER A 68 7.36 -15.87 -10.08
CA SER A 68 6.56 -16.75 -10.95
C SER A 68 5.78 -16.00 -12.04
N LYS A 69 5.53 -14.70 -11.84
CA LYS A 69 4.87 -13.77 -12.75
C LYS A 69 5.68 -12.49 -12.94
N GLY A 70 7.01 -12.63 -13.04
CA GLY A 70 7.93 -11.49 -13.03
C GLY A 70 7.64 -10.46 -14.14
N ASP A 71 7.28 -10.90 -15.35
CA ASP A 71 6.92 -9.98 -16.43
C ASP A 71 5.70 -9.13 -16.07
N LEU A 72 4.66 -9.74 -15.47
CA LEU A 72 3.49 -9.02 -14.99
C LEU A 72 3.87 -8.00 -13.90
N PHE A 73 4.76 -8.35 -12.98
CA PHE A 73 5.26 -7.40 -11.98
C PHE A 73 5.86 -6.15 -12.63
N TYR A 74 6.72 -6.31 -13.64
CA TYR A 74 7.32 -5.16 -14.34
C TYR A 74 6.33 -4.40 -15.24
N GLU A 75 5.20 -5.01 -15.60
CA GLU A 75 4.10 -4.33 -16.30
C GLU A 75 3.20 -3.53 -15.35
N THR A 76 3.08 -3.95 -14.08
CA THR A 76 2.16 -3.35 -13.10
C THR A 76 2.83 -2.44 -12.09
N CYS A 77 4.06 -2.74 -11.66
CA CYS A 77 4.78 -1.98 -10.63
C CYS A 77 5.09 -0.58 -11.13
N LEU A 78 4.44 0.45 -10.58
CA LEU A 78 4.65 1.82 -10.99
C LEU A 78 5.71 2.50 -10.14
N PHE A 79 6.56 3.28 -10.79
CA PHE A 79 7.34 4.33 -10.17
C PHE A 79 6.78 5.71 -10.50
N VAL A 80 6.80 6.59 -9.51
CA VAL A 80 6.81 8.04 -9.75
C VAL A 80 8.26 8.45 -9.82
N CYS A 81 8.62 9.19 -10.86
CA CYS A 81 9.96 9.67 -11.09
C CYS A 81 10.01 11.20 -11.08
N ASN A 82 11.14 11.77 -10.68
CA ASN A 82 11.41 13.20 -10.81
C ASN A 82 11.83 13.56 -12.26
N THR A 83 12.19 14.83 -12.50
CA THR A 83 12.62 15.32 -13.82
C THR A 83 13.88 14.67 -14.38
N GLU A 84 14.67 13.98 -13.54
CA GLU A 84 15.89 13.26 -13.91
C GLU A 84 15.63 11.75 -14.11
N ASP A 85 14.36 11.33 -14.12
CA ASP A 85 13.92 9.92 -14.22
C ASP A 85 14.30 9.05 -13.02
N GLU A 86 14.63 9.65 -11.88
CA GLU A 86 14.92 8.96 -10.63
C GLU A 86 13.63 8.53 -9.92
N PRO A 87 13.46 7.25 -9.55
CA PRO A 87 12.32 6.79 -8.78
C PRO A 87 12.25 7.42 -7.37
N ILE A 88 11.15 8.12 -7.08
CA ILE A 88 10.89 8.80 -5.81
C ILE A 88 9.62 8.31 -5.12
N GLY A 89 8.91 7.36 -5.72
CA GLY A 89 7.78 6.68 -5.11
C GLY A 89 7.37 5.46 -5.90
N THR A 90 6.61 4.57 -5.27
CA THR A 90 6.15 3.30 -5.86
C THR A 90 4.77 2.94 -5.33
N CYS A 91 3.97 2.27 -6.16
CA CYS A 91 2.67 1.72 -5.81
C CYS A 91 2.14 0.87 -6.97
N PHE A 92 1.45 -0.23 -6.68
CA PHE A 92 0.74 -0.99 -7.71
C PHE A 92 -0.36 -1.87 -7.11
N ILE A 93 -1.24 -2.37 -7.97
CA ILE A 93 -2.22 -3.41 -7.61
C ILE A 93 -1.63 -4.76 -7.99
N TRP A 94 -1.76 -5.72 -7.07
CA TRP A 94 -1.42 -7.11 -7.31
C TRP A 94 -2.65 -8.00 -7.07
N LYS A 95 -2.79 -9.08 -7.84
CA LYS A 95 -3.85 -10.06 -7.62
C LYS A 95 -3.34 -11.16 -6.67
N ALA A 96 -3.31 -10.84 -5.38
CA ALA A 96 -2.86 -11.74 -4.33
C ALA A 96 -3.69 -13.04 -4.29
N TYR A 97 -3.02 -14.17 -4.02
CA TYR A 97 -3.60 -15.52 -3.97
C TYR A 97 -4.31 -15.93 -5.27
N ASN A 98 -4.03 -15.23 -6.37
CA ASN A 98 -4.79 -15.28 -7.63
C ASN A 98 -6.29 -14.91 -7.51
N GLN A 99 -6.71 -14.32 -6.39
CA GLN A 99 -8.13 -14.18 -6.02
C GLN A 99 -8.53 -12.73 -5.75
N VAL A 100 -7.73 -11.97 -5.00
CA VAL A 100 -8.14 -10.65 -4.48
C VAL A 100 -7.16 -9.56 -4.92
N GLN A 101 -7.67 -8.35 -5.15
CA GLN A 101 -6.83 -7.21 -5.51
C GLN A 101 -6.25 -6.56 -4.25
N THR A 102 -4.94 -6.35 -4.23
CA THR A 102 -4.23 -5.77 -3.09
C THR A 102 -3.39 -4.58 -3.55
N LEU A 103 -3.44 -3.48 -2.81
CA LEU A 103 -2.59 -2.31 -3.00
C LEU A 103 -1.25 -2.58 -2.33
N HIS A 104 -0.20 -2.65 -3.14
CA HIS A 104 1.11 -3.12 -2.72
C HIS A 104 2.12 -2.00 -2.66
N TRP A 105 2.97 -2.09 -1.63
CA TRP A 105 4.25 -1.40 -1.56
C TRP A 105 4.13 0.11 -1.87
N PHE A 106 3.14 0.77 -1.27
CA PHE A 106 2.92 2.21 -1.45
C PHE A 106 3.95 3.02 -0.66
N LYS A 107 4.77 3.82 -1.37
CA LYS A 107 5.78 4.70 -0.76
C LYS A 107 5.98 5.96 -1.61
N VAL A 108 6.21 7.07 -0.93
CA VAL A 108 6.91 8.25 -1.50
C VAL A 108 8.10 8.49 -0.59
N VAL A 109 9.28 8.73 -1.16
CA VAL A 109 10.48 8.97 -0.35
C VAL A 109 10.31 10.28 0.44
N LYS A 110 10.84 10.31 1.67
CA LYS A 110 10.57 11.35 2.68
C LYS A 110 10.76 12.79 2.17
N ALA A 111 11.80 13.03 1.36
CA ALA A 111 12.10 14.34 0.79
C ALA A 111 11.00 14.90 -0.14
N TYR A 112 10.14 14.02 -0.68
CA TYR A 112 9.08 14.35 -1.63
C TYR A 112 7.66 14.24 -1.04
N GLU A 113 7.54 13.85 0.24
CA GLU A 113 6.26 13.82 0.93
C GLU A 113 5.64 15.22 1.09
N GLY A 114 4.33 15.28 1.31
CA GLY A 114 3.60 16.54 1.49
C GLY A 114 3.39 17.35 0.20
N ARG A 115 3.89 16.89 -0.94
CA ARG A 115 3.76 17.55 -2.26
C ARG A 115 2.58 17.06 -3.11
N GLY A 116 1.69 16.24 -2.53
CA GLY A 116 0.54 15.67 -3.24
C GLY A 116 0.83 14.45 -4.13
N ILE A 117 2.10 14.02 -4.24
CA ILE A 117 2.53 12.91 -5.10
C ILE A 117 1.84 11.59 -4.73
N GLY A 118 1.82 11.22 -3.44
CA GLY A 118 1.19 9.97 -2.99
C GLY A 118 -0.29 9.89 -3.34
N ARG A 119 -1.01 11.02 -3.23
CA ARG A 119 -2.42 11.10 -3.63
C ARG A 119 -2.59 10.92 -5.13
N ALA A 120 -1.75 11.55 -5.95
CA ALA A 120 -1.81 11.41 -7.39
C ALA A 120 -1.47 9.99 -7.84
N LEU A 121 -0.45 9.38 -7.24
CA LEU A 121 -0.06 8.00 -7.50
C LEU A 121 -1.21 7.04 -7.18
N LEU A 122 -1.82 7.16 -5.99
CA LEU A 122 -2.96 6.32 -5.61
C LEU A 122 -4.17 6.56 -6.53
N SER A 123 -4.39 7.81 -6.97
CA SER A 123 -5.43 8.13 -7.96
C SER A 123 -5.24 7.35 -9.25
N ILE A 124 -4.01 7.34 -9.78
CA ILE A 124 -3.69 6.70 -11.05
C ILE A 124 -3.81 5.18 -10.95
N VAL A 125 -3.40 4.61 -9.83
CA VAL A 125 -3.51 3.18 -9.58
C VAL A 125 -4.98 2.75 -9.50
N LEU A 126 -5.80 3.44 -8.71
CA LEU A 126 -7.21 3.08 -8.52
C LEU A 126 -8.09 3.42 -9.73
N GLN A 127 -7.78 4.47 -10.49
CA GLN A 127 -8.51 4.83 -11.72
C GLN A 127 -8.40 3.78 -12.83
N ARG A 128 -7.37 2.92 -12.79
CA ARG A 128 -7.20 1.82 -13.75
C ARG A 128 -8.10 0.63 -13.45
N LEU A 129 -8.59 0.52 -12.22
CA LEU A 129 -9.45 -0.58 -11.81
C LEU A 129 -10.86 -0.37 -12.32
N LYS A 130 -11.49 -1.47 -12.70
CA LYS A 130 -12.90 -1.51 -13.07
C LYS A 130 -13.74 -1.91 -11.86
N LYS A 131 -15.07 -1.84 -12.00
CA LYS A 131 -15.98 -2.17 -10.91
C LYS A 131 -15.81 -3.62 -10.43
N GLU A 132 -15.50 -4.56 -11.33
CA GLU A 132 -15.30 -5.97 -10.98
C GLU A 132 -14.01 -6.25 -10.19
N ASP A 133 -13.04 -5.32 -10.24
CA ASP A 133 -11.77 -5.46 -9.53
C ASP A 133 -11.90 -5.15 -8.04
N TYR A 134 -12.99 -4.50 -7.61
CA TYR A 134 -13.25 -4.22 -6.21
C TYR A 134 -13.90 -5.43 -5.53
N PRO A 135 -13.63 -5.66 -4.23
CA PRO A 135 -12.86 -4.79 -3.32
C PRO A 135 -11.32 -4.87 -3.44
N VAL A 136 -10.66 -3.78 -3.07
CA VAL A 136 -9.18 -3.68 -2.97
C VAL A 136 -8.77 -3.69 -1.51
N TYR A 137 -7.73 -4.45 -1.16
CA TYR A 137 -7.25 -4.61 0.21
C TYR A 137 -5.83 -4.06 0.38
N LEU A 138 -5.45 -3.75 1.60
CA LEU A 138 -4.06 -3.45 1.94
C LEU A 138 -3.76 -3.80 3.39
N HIS A 139 -2.48 -4.10 3.64
CA HIS A 139 -1.87 -4.07 4.96
C HIS A 139 -1.17 -2.72 5.17
N THR A 140 -1.18 -2.23 6.40
CA THR A 140 -0.49 -1.02 6.83
C THR A 140 -0.15 -1.10 8.32
N GLN A 141 0.52 -0.08 8.84
CA GLN A 141 0.89 0.06 10.25
C GLN A 141 0.40 1.41 10.79
N PRO A 142 0.18 1.56 12.11
CA PRO A 142 -0.26 2.83 12.69
C PRO A 142 0.77 3.96 12.50
N SER A 143 2.06 3.63 12.34
CA SER A 143 3.12 4.58 11.99
C SER A 143 2.85 5.31 10.66
N SER A 144 2.07 4.68 9.78
CA SER A 144 1.65 5.22 8.48
C SER A 144 0.35 6.01 8.55
N PHE A 145 0.04 6.67 9.67
CA PHE A 145 -1.20 7.42 9.90
C PHE A 145 -1.53 8.45 8.79
N ARG A 146 -0.52 9.07 8.16
CA ARG A 146 -0.72 9.97 7.00
C ARG A 146 -1.22 9.22 5.76
N ALA A 147 -0.74 8.00 5.53
CA ALA A 147 -1.21 7.13 4.47
C ALA A 147 -2.59 6.54 4.79
N ILE A 148 -2.85 6.16 6.05
CA ILE A 148 -4.18 5.69 6.50
C ILE A 148 -5.24 6.76 6.25
N LYS A 149 -4.96 8.01 6.61
CA LYS A 149 -5.79 9.16 6.26
C LYS A 149 -6.03 9.25 4.75
N LEU A 150 -4.96 9.13 3.96
CA LEU A 150 -5.05 9.17 2.51
C LEU A 150 -5.96 8.04 2.00
N TYR A 151 -5.75 6.79 2.41
CA TYR A 151 -6.59 5.66 2.04
C TYR A 151 -8.07 5.90 2.40
N ALA A 152 -8.34 6.42 3.59
CA ALA A 152 -9.70 6.76 4.02
C ALA A 152 -10.37 7.77 3.07
N ASP A 153 -9.64 8.80 2.62
CA ASP A 153 -10.19 9.75 1.63
C ASP A 153 -10.61 9.04 0.32
N PHE A 154 -9.88 8.00 -0.09
CA PHE A 154 -10.17 7.20 -1.28
C PHE A 154 -11.30 6.17 -1.08
N GLY A 155 -11.85 6.06 0.13
CA GLY A 155 -12.94 5.15 0.47
C GLY A 155 -12.49 3.82 1.09
N PHE A 156 -11.26 3.74 1.61
CA PHE A 156 -10.84 2.58 2.39
C PHE A 156 -11.41 2.66 3.82
N CYS A 157 -11.99 1.56 4.29
CA CYS A 157 -12.37 1.34 5.69
C CYS A 157 -11.37 0.39 6.38
N LEU A 158 -11.16 0.60 7.68
CA LEU A 158 -10.43 -0.31 8.55
C LEU A 158 -11.21 -1.62 8.70
N LEU A 159 -10.52 -2.76 8.63
CA LEU A 159 -11.14 -4.05 8.90
C LEU A 159 -11.17 -4.32 10.40
N SER A 160 -12.30 -4.83 10.91
CA SER A 160 -12.48 -5.22 12.33
C SER A 160 -12.25 -6.70 12.60
N ASP A 161 -12.02 -7.50 11.57
CA ASP A 161 -11.76 -8.94 11.70
C ASP A 161 -10.45 -9.14 12.49
N PRO A 162 -10.45 -9.94 13.58
CA PRO A 162 -9.33 -10.00 14.52
C PRO A 162 -8.10 -10.71 13.95
N VAL A 163 -8.28 -11.52 12.91
CA VAL A 163 -7.20 -12.26 12.23
C VAL A 163 -7.45 -12.21 10.72
N ILE A 164 -6.44 -11.78 9.98
CA ILE A 164 -6.43 -11.75 8.52
C ILE A 164 -5.30 -12.67 8.04
N GLY A 165 -5.66 -13.76 7.37
CA GLY A 165 -4.72 -14.84 7.02
C GLY A 165 -4.15 -15.47 8.29
N GLY A 166 -2.83 -15.38 8.46
CA GLY A 166 -2.12 -15.82 9.66
C GLY A 166 -1.73 -14.68 10.63
N ARG A 167 -2.14 -13.43 10.36
CA ARG A 167 -1.71 -12.25 11.13
C ARG A 167 -2.84 -11.74 12.01
N GLN A 168 -2.51 -11.40 13.25
CA GLN A 168 -3.41 -10.64 14.11
C GLN A 168 -3.68 -9.27 13.48
N ASN A 169 -4.91 -8.78 13.60
CA ASN A 169 -5.26 -7.41 13.25
C ASN A 169 -5.40 -6.61 14.53
N ASP A 170 -4.48 -5.66 14.73
CA ASP A 170 -4.29 -4.92 15.97
C ASP A 170 -5.14 -3.64 16.00
N LEU A 171 -6.32 -3.65 15.37
CA LEU A 171 -7.20 -2.48 15.20
C LEU A 171 -7.43 -1.74 16.52
N GLU A 172 -7.84 -2.44 17.57
CA GLU A 172 -8.15 -1.83 18.87
C GLU A 172 -6.94 -1.12 19.49
N ALA A 173 -5.74 -1.69 19.33
CA ALA A 173 -4.50 -1.08 19.81
C ALA A 173 -4.03 0.09 18.92
N CYS A 174 -4.37 0.05 17.62
CA CYS A 174 -4.02 1.10 16.67
C CYS A 174 -4.90 2.35 16.83
N LEU A 175 -6.19 2.21 17.17
CA LEU A 175 -7.13 3.34 17.22
C LEU A 175 -6.68 4.50 18.13
N PRO A 176 -6.22 4.28 19.39
CA PRO A 176 -5.70 5.37 20.22
C PRO A 176 -4.45 6.04 19.64
N ILE A 177 -3.59 5.29 18.96
CA ILE A 177 -2.39 5.83 18.30
C ILE A 177 -2.81 6.74 17.14
N LEU A 178 -3.77 6.29 16.32
CA LEU A 178 -4.30 7.08 15.22
C LEU A 178 -4.98 8.36 15.72
N GLU A 179 -5.77 8.28 16.79
CA GLU A 179 -6.40 9.45 17.42
C GLU A 179 -5.38 10.48 17.91
N GLN A 180 -4.28 10.01 18.49
CA GLN A 180 -3.20 10.87 18.97
C GLN A 180 -2.42 11.57 17.84
N HIS A 181 -2.22 10.90 16.70
CA HIS A 181 -1.33 11.36 15.64
C HIS A 181 -2.03 12.00 14.43
N MET A 182 -3.33 11.74 14.25
CA MET A 182 -4.13 12.33 13.17
C MET A 182 -4.83 13.62 13.62
N PRO A 183 -5.11 14.55 12.69
CA PRO A 183 -6.08 15.61 12.95
C PRO A 183 -7.43 15.01 13.36
N GLU A 184 -8.07 15.58 14.38
CA GLU A 184 -9.31 15.07 14.96
C GLU A 184 -10.42 14.88 13.91
N GLU A 185 -10.55 15.83 12.98
CA GLU A 185 -11.54 15.76 11.90
C GLU A 185 -11.32 14.59 10.94
N ASP A 186 -10.06 14.19 10.75
CA ASP A 186 -9.69 13.09 9.85
C ASP A 186 -9.83 11.74 10.55
N PHE A 187 -9.49 11.68 11.85
CA PHE A 187 -9.72 10.50 12.67
C PHE A 187 -11.22 10.15 12.73
N ARG A 188 -12.09 11.16 12.95
CA ARG A 188 -13.55 10.98 12.98
C ARG A 188 -14.16 10.50 11.66
N LYS A 189 -13.44 10.65 10.53
CA LYS A 189 -13.88 10.16 9.21
C LYS A 189 -13.49 8.69 8.97
N LEU A 190 -12.62 8.11 9.79
CA LEU A 190 -12.25 6.71 9.66
C LEU A 190 -13.49 5.83 9.82
N GLN A 191 -13.68 4.93 8.86
CA GLN A 191 -14.76 3.95 8.89
C GLN A 191 -14.20 2.58 9.23
N VAL A 192 -15.00 1.77 9.92
CA VAL A 192 -14.68 0.39 10.26
C VAL A 192 -15.71 -0.52 9.61
N CYS A 193 -15.27 -1.61 9.02
CA CYS A 193 -16.09 -2.58 8.32
C CYS A 193 -15.64 -4.02 8.63
N LYS A 194 -16.44 -5.00 8.23
CA LYS A 194 -16.03 -6.41 8.22
C LYS A 194 -15.66 -6.83 6.80
N ALA A 195 -14.67 -7.70 6.68
CA ALA A 195 -14.28 -8.25 5.40
C ALA A 195 -15.33 -9.25 4.89
N PRO A 196 -15.53 -9.34 3.57
CA PRO A 196 -16.31 -10.42 2.96
C PRO A 196 -15.68 -11.79 3.24
N GLN A 197 -16.51 -12.82 3.43
CA GLN A 197 -16.03 -14.18 3.70
C GLN A 197 -15.07 -14.69 2.61
N ALA A 198 -15.34 -14.38 1.33
CA ALA A 198 -14.49 -14.77 0.22
C ALA A 198 -13.05 -14.24 0.34
N PHE A 199 -12.86 -13.04 0.91
CA PHE A 199 -11.52 -12.53 1.21
C PHE A 199 -10.87 -13.31 2.35
N LEU A 200 -11.60 -13.56 3.44
CA LEU A 200 -11.09 -14.34 4.57
C LEU A 200 -10.68 -15.76 4.17
N ASP A 201 -11.39 -16.36 3.22
CA ASP A 201 -11.04 -17.67 2.65
C ASP A 201 -9.79 -17.58 1.76
N ALA A 202 -9.71 -16.54 0.90
CA ALA A 202 -8.56 -16.32 0.02
C ALA A 202 -7.25 -16.18 0.80
N VAL A 203 -7.24 -15.38 1.87
CA VAL A 203 -6.03 -15.12 2.67
C VAL A 203 -5.60 -16.30 3.54
N ARG A 204 -6.45 -17.33 3.66
CA ARG A 204 -6.13 -18.61 4.33
C ARG A 204 -5.69 -19.70 3.36
N SER A 205 -5.73 -19.42 2.05
CA SER A 205 -5.41 -20.42 1.02
C SER A 205 -3.91 -20.70 0.86
N SER A 206 -3.06 -19.86 1.45
CA SER A 206 -1.60 -19.96 1.39
C SER A 206 -0.98 -19.50 2.71
N GLU A 207 0.16 -20.10 3.06
CA GLU A 207 1.01 -19.64 4.18
C GLU A 207 1.85 -18.42 3.79
N VAL A 208 2.04 -18.17 2.49
CA VAL A 208 2.74 -16.97 1.99
C VAL A 208 1.82 -15.76 2.15
N HIS A 209 2.30 -14.73 2.84
CA HIS A 209 1.58 -13.46 2.97
C HIS A 209 1.81 -12.61 1.72
N GLU A 210 0.80 -12.54 0.86
CA GLU A 210 0.86 -11.80 -0.40
C GLU A 210 0.33 -10.37 -0.27
N PHE A 211 0.21 -9.78 0.93
CA PHE A 211 -0.08 -8.35 1.13
C PHE A 211 0.29 -7.87 2.54
#